data_AF-V1CRN1-F1
#
_entry.id   AF-V1CRN1-F1
#
_cell.length_a   1.000
_cell.length_b   1.000
_cell.length_c   1.000
_cell.angle_alpha   90.00
_cell.angle_beta   90.00
_cell.angle_gamma   90.00
#
_symmetry.space_group_name_H-M   'P 1'
#
loop_
_entity.id
_entity.type
_entity.pdbx_description
1 polymer ?
#
loop_
_entity_poly.entity_id
_entity_poly.type
_entity_poly.pdbx_seq_one_letter_code
_entity_poly.pdbx_strand_id
1 'polypeptide(L)'
;MLKLILPDGFLFFYFFVTCVLSPNTADTLISIQKDFANYDELNQALEKANLPLNASRHQIVKIEDRMKHLSVMMEYIKTYKELKPIYTKYQQSKDNDSFLRKHESDISIFEATGRQIKELGYSKLPSFQALKSEYNALDSKVAELSLSYEQSKSQVKELSSIKKEHRSVSLERENTNQRKNKKRVGLVVESNSFFTVLLFRLSHFM
;
A
#
# COMPACT_ATOMS: atom_id res chain seq x y z
N MET A 1 -20.50 27.18 -7.99
CA MET A 1 -20.95 26.86 -6.62
C MET A 1 -20.87 25.35 -6.42
N LEU A 2 -19.94 24.88 -5.58
CA LEU A 2 -20.15 23.77 -4.64
C LEU A 2 -18.91 23.72 -3.73
N LYS A 3 -19.04 24.41 -2.60
CA LYS A 3 -18.07 24.41 -1.50
C LYS A 3 -18.06 23.00 -0.91
N LEU A 4 -16.97 22.25 -1.14
CA LEU A 4 -16.62 21.13 -0.27
C LEU A 4 -16.18 21.73 1.07
N ILE A 5 -17.09 21.75 2.03
CA ILE A 5 -16.77 21.97 3.44
C ILE A 5 -16.24 20.62 3.95
N LEU A 6 -14.93 20.42 3.84
CA LEU A 6 -14.21 19.43 4.63
C LEU A 6 -14.03 20.04 6.03
N PRO A 7 -14.30 19.31 7.13
CA PRO A 7 -14.04 19.83 8.46
C PRO A 7 -12.52 19.98 8.66
N ASP A 8 -12.11 21.20 9.03
CA ASP A 8 -10.74 21.71 9.15
C ASP A 8 -9.85 21.04 10.23
N GLY A 9 -10.10 19.78 10.57
CA GLY A 9 -9.39 19.05 11.62
C GLY A 9 -8.62 17.80 11.18
N PHE A 10 -8.85 17.28 9.96
CA PHE A 10 -8.32 15.96 9.57
C PHE A 10 -6.85 15.98 9.08
N LEU A 11 -6.33 17.16 8.67
CA LEU A 11 -4.95 17.29 8.20
C LEU A 11 -3.93 17.48 9.32
N PHE A 12 -4.34 17.96 10.49
CA PHE A 12 -3.41 18.14 11.62
C PHE A 12 -3.04 16.81 12.29
N PHE A 13 -3.96 15.84 12.29
CA PHE A 13 -3.70 14.53 12.89
C PHE A 13 -2.82 13.64 12.01
N TYR A 14 -2.96 13.74 10.68
CA TYR A 14 -2.15 12.96 9.74
C TYR A 14 -0.70 13.45 9.66
N PHE A 15 -0.44 14.73 9.95
CA PHE A 15 0.92 15.29 9.98
C PHE A 15 1.64 15.03 11.31
N PHE A 16 0.92 14.98 12.43
CA PHE A 16 1.54 14.77 13.75
C PHE A 16 1.95 13.31 13.98
N VAL A 17 1.23 12.34 13.39
CA VAL A 17 1.55 10.90 13.50
C VAL A 17 2.78 10.52 12.66
N THR A 18 3.15 11.29 11.64
CA THR A 18 4.39 11.05 10.88
C THR A 18 5.66 11.56 11.57
N CYS A 19 5.57 12.26 12.70
CA CYS A 19 6.71 12.98 13.29
C CYS A 19 7.24 12.43 14.62
N VAL A 20 6.62 11.39 15.20
CA VAL A 20 7.06 10.83 16.50
C VAL A 20 7.35 9.34 16.38
N LEU A 21 8.43 8.99 15.66
CA LEU A 21 9.35 7.90 16.00
C LEU A 21 10.49 7.89 14.97
N SER A 22 11.45 8.80 15.11
CA SER A 22 12.79 8.60 14.55
C SER A 22 13.78 8.62 15.70
N PRO A 23 13.91 7.53 16.47
CA PRO A 23 15.12 7.33 17.24
C PRO A 23 16.28 7.20 16.25
N ASN A 24 17.34 7.95 16.52
CA ASN A 24 18.60 8.04 15.78
C ASN A 24 18.92 6.78 14.94
N THR A 25 18.84 6.89 13.61
CA THR A 25 19.05 5.78 12.67
C THR A 25 20.45 5.17 12.77
N ALA A 26 21.42 5.89 13.33
CA ALA A 26 22.78 5.37 13.52
C ALA A 26 22.86 4.28 14.62
N ASP A 27 22.05 4.37 15.68
CA ASP A 27 22.15 3.46 16.84
C ASP A 27 21.36 2.15 16.64
N THR A 28 20.28 2.18 15.85
CA THR A 28 19.54 0.97 15.41
C THR A 28 20.29 0.21 14.31
N LEU A 29 21.03 0.91 13.43
CA LEU A 29 21.85 0.25 12.41
C LEU A 29 23.01 -0.54 13.02
N ILE A 30 23.69 -0.02 14.05
CA ILE A 30 24.80 -0.72 14.73
C ILE A 30 24.32 -1.96 15.49
N SER A 31 23.10 -1.93 16.03
CA SER A 31 22.54 -3.07 16.78
C SER A 31 22.07 -4.20 15.85
N ILE A 32 21.53 -3.89 14.66
CA ILE A 32 21.05 -4.89 13.70
C ILE A 32 22.17 -5.41 12.77
N GLN A 33 23.25 -4.63 12.58
CA GLN A 33 24.44 -5.05 11.83
C GLN A 33 25.16 -6.28 12.44
N LYS A 34 24.76 -6.71 13.64
CA LYS A 34 25.31 -7.86 14.35
C LYS A 34 24.60 -9.20 14.09
N ASP A 35 23.42 -9.21 13.47
CA ASP A 35 22.55 -10.40 13.48
C ASP A 35 22.38 -11.14 12.14
N PHE A 36 22.84 -10.58 11.00
CA PHE A 36 22.76 -11.25 9.70
C PHE A 36 24.16 -11.56 9.17
N ALA A 37 24.56 -12.84 9.27
CA ALA A 37 25.86 -13.30 8.82
C ALA A 37 25.94 -13.45 7.29
N ASN A 38 24.80 -13.61 6.61
CA ASN A 38 24.74 -13.88 5.18
C ASN A 38 23.57 -13.16 4.45
N TYR A 39 23.77 -12.82 3.17
CA TYR A 39 22.79 -12.17 2.30
C TYR A 39 21.52 -13.02 2.11
N ASP A 40 21.64 -14.34 2.12
CA ASP A 40 20.51 -15.27 1.97
C ASP A 40 19.56 -15.26 3.18
N GLU A 41 20.11 -15.15 4.39
CA GLU A 41 19.32 -15.04 5.62
C GLU A 41 18.51 -13.73 5.64
N LEU A 42 19.12 -12.64 5.16
CA LEU A 42 18.46 -11.35 5.02
C LEU A 42 17.33 -11.39 3.98
N ASN A 43 17.53 -12.09 2.86
CA ASN A 43 16.48 -12.31 1.87
C ASN A 43 15.32 -13.12 2.46
N GLN A 44 15.63 -14.19 3.20
CA GLN A 44 14.60 -15.02 3.83
C GLN A 44 13.83 -14.26 4.91
N ALA A 45 14.49 -13.40 5.70
CA ALA A 45 13.85 -12.54 6.68
C ALA A 45 12.92 -11.51 6.01
N LEU A 46 13.35 -10.93 4.88
CA LEU A 46 12.55 -9.98 4.12
C LEU A 46 11.31 -10.63 3.49
N GLU A 47 11.44 -11.84 2.94
CA GLU A 47 10.29 -12.62 2.46
C GLU A 47 9.31 -12.93 3.59
N LYS A 48 9.82 -13.38 4.75
CA LYS A 48 8.98 -13.64 5.94
C LYS A 48 8.26 -12.38 6.43
N ALA A 49 8.92 -11.21 6.41
CA ALA A 49 8.32 -9.94 6.81
C ALA A 49 7.30 -9.40 5.78
N ASN A 50 7.45 -9.73 4.49
CA ASN A 50 6.49 -9.37 3.45
C ASN A 50 5.18 -10.18 3.54
N LEU A 51 5.21 -11.41 4.05
CA LEU A 51 4.01 -12.23 4.20
C LEU A 51 2.90 -11.55 5.02
N PRO A 52 3.11 -11.13 6.29
CA PRO A 52 2.09 -10.45 7.07
C PRO A 52 1.72 -9.10 6.46
N LEU A 53 2.67 -8.35 5.87
CA LEU A 53 2.40 -7.08 5.21
C LEU A 53 1.40 -7.24 4.05
N ASN A 54 1.67 -8.20 3.16
CA ASN A 54 0.80 -8.50 2.02
C ASN A 54 -0.54 -9.06 2.46
N ALA A 55 -0.56 -9.91 3.50
CA ALA A 55 -1.79 -10.43 4.08
C ALA A 55 -2.67 -9.30 4.64
N SER A 56 -2.11 -8.39 5.45
CA SER A 56 -2.82 -7.24 6.00
C SER A 56 -3.34 -6.32 4.91
N ARG A 57 -2.53 -6.05 3.88
CA ARG A 57 -2.96 -5.27 2.70
C ARG A 57 -4.15 -5.92 2.00
N HIS A 58 -4.11 -7.23 1.75
CA HIS A 58 -5.22 -7.95 1.13
C HIS A 58 -6.48 -7.93 1.98
N GLN A 59 -6.35 -8.04 3.31
CA GLN A 59 -7.48 -7.95 4.23
C GLN A 59 -8.12 -6.56 4.23
N ILE A 60 -7.30 -5.50 4.25
CA ILE A 60 -7.78 -4.11 4.16
C ILE A 60 -8.59 -3.92 2.87
N VAL A 61 -8.03 -4.27 1.71
CA VAL A 61 -8.72 -4.13 0.41
C VAL A 61 -10.05 -4.90 0.40
N LYS A 62 -10.06 -6.13 0.92
CA LYS A 62 -11.27 -6.95 0.99
C LYS A 62 -12.35 -6.30 1.86
N ILE A 63 -11.96 -5.70 2.99
CA ILE A 63 -12.90 -5.00 3.87
C ILE A 63 -13.40 -3.72 3.21
N GLU A 64 -12.53 -2.94 2.58
CA GLU A 64 -12.90 -1.72 1.85
C GLU A 64 -13.89 -2.03 0.72
N ASP A 65 -13.69 -3.11 -0.03
CA ASP A 65 -14.63 -3.53 -1.06
C ASP A 65 -15.98 -3.93 -0.47
N ARG A 66 -16.00 -4.57 0.70
CA ARG A 66 -17.27 -4.81 1.42
C ARG A 66 -17.93 -3.51 1.87
N MET A 67 -17.17 -2.55 2.39
CA MET A 67 -17.68 -1.24 2.80
C MET A 67 -18.27 -0.46 1.62
N LYS A 68 -17.67 -0.52 0.44
CA LYS A 68 -18.22 0.08 -0.80
C LYS A 68 -19.58 -0.54 -1.14
N HIS A 69 -19.69 -1.87 -1.14
CA HIS A 69 -20.96 -2.56 -1.38
C HIS A 69 -22.03 -2.16 -0.37
N LEU A 70 -21.67 -2.04 0.92
CA LEU A 70 -22.59 -1.59 1.97
C LEU A 70 -23.04 -0.14 1.74
N SER A 71 -22.12 0.75 1.36
CA SER A 71 -22.43 2.16 1.08
C SER A 71 -23.42 2.32 -0.08
N VAL A 72 -23.18 1.61 -1.19
CA VAL A 72 -24.10 1.59 -2.34
C VAL A 72 -25.48 1.06 -1.93
N MET A 73 -25.51 -0.02 -1.16
CA MET A 73 -26.76 -0.61 -0.68
C MET A 73 -27.53 0.32 0.27
N MET A 74 -26.83 1.04 1.14
CA MET A 74 -27.43 2.05 2.03
C MET A 74 -28.08 3.17 1.24
N GLU A 75 -27.48 3.62 0.14
CA GLU A 75 -28.05 4.62 -0.75
C GLU A 75 -29.32 4.10 -1.43
N TYR A 76 -29.28 2.89 -2.00
CA TYR A 76 -30.47 2.29 -2.60
C TYR A 76 -31.62 2.12 -1.61
N ILE A 77 -31.36 1.71 -0.37
CA ILE A 77 -32.41 1.62 0.65
C ILE A 77 -33.00 2.97 0.98
N LYS A 78 -32.17 4.02 1.05
CA LYS A 78 -32.62 5.38 1.32
C LYS A 78 -33.53 5.86 0.20
N THR A 79 -33.08 5.79 -1.06
CA THR A 79 -33.88 6.15 -2.24
C THR A 79 -35.17 5.33 -2.32
N TYR A 80 -35.11 4.03 -2.07
CA TYR A 80 -36.28 3.15 -2.07
C TYR A 80 -37.31 3.59 -1.03
N LYS A 81 -36.88 3.94 0.20
CA LYS A 81 -37.77 4.42 1.27
C LYS A 81 -38.38 5.78 0.96
N GLU A 82 -37.61 6.70 0.38
CA GLU A 82 -38.06 8.04 0.00
C GLU A 82 -39.13 7.99 -1.10
N LEU A 83 -38.95 7.11 -2.09
CA LEU A 83 -39.87 6.99 -3.24
C LEU A 83 -41.03 6.02 -3.01
N LYS A 84 -40.94 5.15 -1.99
CA LYS A 84 -42.02 4.22 -1.62
C LYS A 84 -43.40 4.89 -1.47
N PRO A 85 -43.59 6.01 -0.76
CA PRO A 85 -44.91 6.64 -0.65
C PRO A 85 -45.46 7.15 -1.99
N ILE A 86 -44.60 7.61 -2.90
CA ILE A 86 -45.01 8.05 -4.24
C ILE A 86 -45.49 6.84 -5.05
N TYR A 87 -44.74 5.74 -5.00
CA TYR A 87 -45.10 4.50 -5.68
C TYR A 87 -46.38 3.88 -5.13
N THR A 88 -46.61 3.91 -3.81
CA THR A 88 -47.87 3.45 -3.20
C THR A 88 -49.05 4.30 -3.69
N LYS A 89 -48.90 5.62 -3.80
CA LYS A 89 -49.95 6.51 -4.33
C LYS A 89 -50.23 6.23 -5.80
N TYR A 90 -49.21 5.96 -6.60
CA TYR A 90 -49.36 5.50 -7.97
C TYR A 90 -50.23 4.25 -8.03
N GLN A 91 -49.89 3.19 -7.27
CA GLN A 91 -50.67 1.95 -7.24
C GLN A 91 -52.13 2.10 -6.81
N GLN A 92 -52.43 3.10 -5.97
CA GLN A 92 -53.78 3.39 -5.48
C GLN A 92 -54.56 4.38 -6.37
N SER A 93 -53.88 5.02 -7.33
CA SER A 93 -54.50 6.04 -8.17
C SER A 93 -55.47 5.42 -9.16
N LYS A 94 -56.65 6.05 -9.33
CA LYS A 94 -57.63 5.63 -10.34
C LYS A 94 -57.20 6.06 -11.76
N ASP A 95 -56.49 7.19 -11.86
CA ASP A 95 -55.97 7.75 -13.11
C ASP A 95 -54.45 7.55 -13.21
N ASN A 96 -54.03 6.28 -13.36
CA ASN A 96 -52.61 5.90 -13.39
C ASN A 96 -51.79 6.64 -14.45
N ASP A 97 -52.35 6.89 -15.63
CA ASP A 97 -51.62 7.54 -16.73
C ASP A 97 -51.31 9.01 -16.44
N SER A 98 -52.24 9.72 -15.80
CA SER A 98 -52.04 11.12 -15.39
C SER A 98 -51.01 11.21 -14.27
N PHE A 99 -51.06 10.29 -13.31
CA PHE A 99 -50.09 10.24 -12.22
C PHE A 99 -48.69 9.87 -12.72
N LEU A 100 -48.59 8.90 -13.62
CA LEU A 100 -47.32 8.47 -14.21
C LEU A 100 -46.64 9.62 -14.94
N ARG A 101 -47.36 10.40 -15.77
CA ARG A 101 -46.78 11.56 -16.47
C ARG A 101 -46.19 12.61 -15.53
N LYS A 102 -46.72 12.73 -14.31
CA LYS A 102 -46.23 13.70 -13.32
C LYS A 102 -45.04 13.16 -12.50
N HIS A 103 -44.98 11.85 -12.28
CA HIS A 103 -44.01 11.18 -11.41
C HIS A 103 -43.17 10.11 -12.14
N GLU A 104 -43.02 10.25 -13.47
CA GLU A 104 -42.40 9.23 -14.32
C GLU A 104 -40.97 8.92 -13.87
N SER A 105 -40.17 9.97 -13.63
CA SER A 105 -38.80 9.85 -13.14
C SER A 105 -38.73 9.12 -11.81
N ASP A 106 -39.59 9.50 -10.86
CA ASP A 106 -39.61 8.96 -9.51
C ASP A 106 -39.98 7.47 -9.50
N ILE A 107 -40.98 7.10 -10.30
CA ILE A 107 -41.44 5.72 -10.46
C ILE A 107 -40.34 4.88 -11.12
N SER A 108 -39.71 5.39 -12.18
CA SER A 108 -38.61 4.72 -12.87
C SER A 108 -37.40 4.48 -11.95
N ILE A 109 -37.00 5.49 -11.16
CA ILE A 109 -35.92 5.38 -10.17
C ILE A 109 -36.27 4.36 -9.09
N PHE A 110 -37.51 4.35 -8.58
CA PHE A 110 -37.96 3.39 -7.59
C PHE A 110 -37.84 1.94 -8.10
N GLU A 111 -38.31 1.69 -9.32
CA GLU A 111 -38.23 0.37 -9.94
C GLU A 111 -36.78 -0.04 -10.22
N ALA A 112 -35.97 0.87 -10.74
CA ALA A 112 -34.54 0.62 -10.97
C ALA A 112 -33.81 0.28 -9.66
N THR A 113 -34.08 1.03 -8.59
CA THR A 113 -33.51 0.79 -7.26
C THR A 113 -33.93 -0.57 -6.73
N GLY A 114 -35.21 -0.95 -6.89
CA GLY A 114 -35.71 -2.27 -6.51
C GLY A 114 -35.06 -3.42 -7.30
N ARG A 115 -34.72 -3.20 -8.58
CA ARG A 115 -33.94 -4.17 -9.38
C ARG A 115 -32.50 -4.28 -8.87
N GLN A 116 -31.82 -3.16 -8.63
CA GLN A 116 -30.46 -3.13 -8.12
C GLN A 116 -30.32 -3.83 -6.75
N ILE A 117 -31.28 -3.62 -5.85
CA ILE A 117 -31.33 -4.33 -4.56
C ILE A 117 -31.40 -5.85 -4.74
N LYS A 118 -32.17 -6.33 -5.73
CA LYS A 118 -32.28 -7.76 -6.05
C LYS A 118 -31.01 -8.29 -6.71
N GLU A 119 -30.39 -7.53 -7.61
CA GLU A 119 -29.11 -7.86 -8.27
C GLU A 119 -27.98 -8.00 -7.25
N LEU A 120 -28.00 -7.21 -6.17
CA LEU A 120 -27.08 -7.34 -5.04
C LEU A 120 -27.36 -8.57 -4.15
N GLY A 121 -28.34 -9.42 -4.50
CA GLY A 121 -28.63 -10.69 -3.81
C GLY A 121 -29.56 -10.58 -2.61
N TYR A 122 -30.17 -9.41 -2.37
CA TYR A 122 -31.09 -9.22 -1.25
C TYR A 122 -32.53 -9.53 -1.66
N SER A 123 -33.08 -10.64 -1.15
CA SER A 123 -34.49 -11.01 -1.36
C SER A 123 -35.47 -10.17 -0.53
N LYS A 124 -35.00 -9.61 0.59
CA LYS A 124 -35.74 -8.73 1.50
C LYS A 124 -34.94 -7.47 1.77
N LEU A 125 -35.62 -6.34 1.94
CA LEU A 125 -34.98 -5.05 2.26
C LEU A 125 -34.32 -5.13 3.65
N PRO A 126 -32.98 -5.07 3.75
CA PRO A 126 -32.31 -5.11 5.04
C PRO A 126 -32.55 -3.80 5.81
N SER A 127 -32.38 -3.84 7.13
CA SER A 127 -32.49 -2.64 7.96
C SER A 127 -31.31 -1.70 7.70
N PHE A 128 -31.59 -0.42 7.45
CA PHE A 128 -30.56 0.61 7.29
C PHE A 128 -29.64 0.68 8.50
N GLN A 129 -30.16 0.51 9.72
CA GLN A 129 -29.38 0.51 10.95
C GLN A 129 -28.41 -0.67 11.02
N ALA A 130 -28.83 -1.85 10.53
CA ALA A 130 -27.97 -3.03 10.51
C ALA A 130 -26.79 -2.82 9.56
N LEU A 131 -27.01 -2.29 8.36
CA LEU A 131 -25.95 -1.98 7.41
C LEU A 131 -25.00 -0.90 7.94
N LYS A 132 -25.54 0.15 8.56
CA LYS A 132 -24.73 1.20 9.19
C LYS A 132 -23.86 0.65 10.31
N SER A 133 -24.40 -0.27 11.13
CA SER A 133 -23.64 -0.93 12.19
C SER A 133 -22.53 -1.81 11.63
N GLU A 134 -22.79 -2.58 10.56
CA GLU A 134 -21.78 -3.39 9.88
C GLU A 134 -20.67 -2.49 9.29
N TYR A 135 -21.06 -1.40 8.63
CA TYR A 135 -20.12 -0.42 8.08
C TYR A 135 -19.18 0.13 9.17
N ASN A 136 -19.73 0.60 10.29
CA ASN A 136 -18.94 1.18 11.39
C ASN A 136 -18.00 0.14 12.04
N ALA A 137 -18.44 -1.12 12.15
CA ALA A 137 -17.61 -2.20 12.67
C ALA A 137 -16.44 -2.51 11.71
N LEU A 138 -16.69 -2.52 10.40
CA LEU A 138 -15.65 -2.70 9.39
C LEU A 138 -14.68 -1.51 9.35
N ASP A 139 -15.17 -0.29 9.48
CA ASP A 139 -14.35 0.92 9.56
C ASP A 139 -13.36 0.87 10.74
N SER A 140 -13.86 0.46 11.91
CA SER A 140 -13.02 0.23 13.10
C SER A 140 -11.95 -0.84 12.87
N LYS A 141 -12.31 -1.91 12.15
CA LYS A 141 -11.37 -2.99 11.81
C LYS A 141 -10.31 -2.55 10.81
N VAL A 142 -10.66 -1.70 9.84
CA VAL A 142 -9.67 -1.10 8.91
C VAL A 142 -8.70 -0.22 9.67
N ALA A 143 -9.19 0.60 10.61
CA ALA A 143 -8.33 1.43 11.44
C ALA A 143 -7.32 0.59 12.24
N GLU A 144 -7.76 -0.51 12.86
CA GLU A 144 -6.88 -1.44 13.58
C GLU A 144 -5.86 -2.13 12.66
N LEU A 145 -6.31 -2.69 11.52
CA LEU A 145 -5.42 -3.35 10.55
C LEU A 145 -4.41 -2.40 9.93
N SER A 146 -4.78 -1.12 9.75
CA SER A 146 -3.89 -0.10 9.21
C SER A 146 -2.72 0.19 10.14
N LEU A 147 -2.95 0.18 11.47
CA LEU A 147 -1.86 0.31 12.45
C LEU A 147 -0.87 -0.85 12.36
N SER A 148 -1.38 -2.09 12.30
CA SER A 148 -0.54 -3.28 12.14
C SER A 148 0.21 -3.31 10.80
N TYR A 149 -0.43 -2.84 9.74
CA TYR A 149 0.17 -2.68 8.42
C TYR A 149 1.33 -1.69 8.43
N GLU A 150 1.17 -0.50 9.03
CA GLU A 150 2.23 0.50 9.11
C GLU A 150 3.41 0.00 9.96
N GLN A 151 3.17 -0.74 11.04
CA GLN A 151 4.23 -1.40 11.81
C GLN A 151 5.02 -2.40 10.96
N SER A 152 4.33 -3.30 10.25
CA SER A 152 4.96 -4.31 9.38
C SER A 152 5.74 -3.66 8.23
N LYS A 153 5.23 -2.53 7.71
CA LYS A 153 5.86 -1.76 6.65
C LYS A 153 7.16 -1.09 7.10
N SER A 154 7.24 -0.62 8.35
CA SER A 154 8.49 -0.11 8.92
C SER A 154 9.56 -1.21 8.96
N GLN A 155 9.20 -2.40 9.43
CA GLN A 155 10.11 -3.56 9.51
C GLN A 155 10.65 -3.95 8.13
N VAL A 156 9.78 -4.03 7.11
CA VAL A 156 10.22 -4.30 5.73
C VAL A 156 11.12 -3.20 5.19
N LYS A 157 10.83 -1.92 5.49
CA LYS A 157 11.65 -0.78 5.09
C LYS A 157 13.05 -0.84 5.70
N GLU A 158 13.15 -1.17 6.98
CA GLU A 158 14.43 -1.33 7.68
C GLU A 158 15.27 -2.47 7.06
N LEU A 159 14.69 -3.67 6.90
CA LEU A 159 15.35 -4.81 6.26
C LEU A 159 15.80 -4.50 4.81
N SER A 160 14.97 -3.78 4.05
CA SER A 160 15.30 -3.39 2.67
C SER A 160 16.46 -2.39 2.61
N SER A 161 16.58 -1.51 3.60
CA SER A 161 17.67 -0.54 3.70
C SER A 161 18.99 -1.24 4.01
N ILE A 162 18.98 -2.18 4.96
CA ILE A 162 20.14 -3.04 5.28
C ILE A 162 20.58 -3.84 4.06
N LYS A 163 19.64 -4.39 3.28
CA LYS A 163 19.96 -5.13 2.05
C LYS A 163 20.65 -4.26 1.00
N LYS A 164 20.22 -3.00 0.88
CA LYS A 164 20.82 -2.03 -0.05
C LYS A 164 22.24 -1.67 0.39
N GLU A 165 22.45 -1.46 1.69
CA GLU A 165 23.77 -1.17 2.26
C GLU A 165 24.75 -2.34 2.12
N HIS A 166 24.32 -3.57 2.43
CA HIS A 166 25.14 -4.76 2.24
C HIS A 166 25.58 -4.92 0.77
N ARG A 167 24.69 -4.57 -0.17
CA ARG A 167 25.00 -4.57 -1.60
C ARG A 167 26.03 -3.50 -1.97
N SER A 168 25.89 -2.27 -1.47
CA SER A 168 26.86 -1.19 -1.77
C SER A 168 28.25 -1.50 -1.21
N VAL A 169 28.34 -2.00 0.03
CA VAL A 169 29.61 -2.39 0.66
C VAL A 169 30.28 -3.52 -0.11
N SER A 170 29.52 -4.52 -0.55
CA SER A 170 30.06 -5.62 -1.37
C SER A 170 30.65 -5.12 -2.69
N LEU A 171 29.94 -4.20 -3.35
CA LEU A 171 30.34 -3.61 -4.63
C LEU A 171 31.58 -2.70 -4.50
N GLU A 172 31.69 -1.97 -3.39
CA GLU A 172 32.88 -1.16 -3.06
C GLU A 172 34.12 -2.03 -2.76
N ARG A 173 33.94 -3.13 -2.03
CA ARG A 173 35.02 -4.11 -1.77
C ARG A 173 35.56 -4.72 -3.06
N GLU A 174 34.67 -5.07 -4.00
CA GLU A 174 35.08 -5.62 -5.29
C GLU A 174 35.86 -4.61 -6.13
N ASN A 175 35.35 -3.38 -6.23
CA ASN A 175 36.03 -2.29 -6.95
C ASN A 175 37.40 -1.95 -6.35
N THR A 176 37.52 -1.91 -5.01
CA THR A 176 38.81 -1.64 -4.34
C THR A 176 39.81 -2.78 -4.53
N ASN A 177 39.36 -4.03 -4.53
CA ASN A 177 40.20 -5.20 -4.82
C ASN A 177 40.66 -5.21 -6.29
N GLN A 178 39.79 -4.88 -7.25
CA GLN A 178 40.18 -4.73 -8.66
C GLN A 178 41.20 -3.60 -8.87
N ARG A 179 41.02 -2.45 -8.20
CA ARG A 179 42.00 -1.34 -8.23
C ARG A 179 43.35 -1.75 -7.65
N LYS A 180 43.37 -2.48 -6.52
CA LYS A 180 44.61 -3.00 -5.92
C LYS A 180 45.29 -4.04 -6.81
N ASN A 181 44.53 -4.94 -7.42
CA ASN A 181 45.06 -5.96 -8.32
C ASN A 181 45.65 -5.33 -9.60
N LYS A 182 44.94 -4.39 -10.22
CA LYS A 182 45.43 -3.65 -11.40
C LYS A 182 46.72 -2.87 -11.11
N LYS A 183 46.83 -2.24 -9.93
CA LYS A 183 48.06 -1.58 -9.48
C LYS A 183 49.22 -2.56 -9.30
N ARG A 184 48.99 -3.72 -8.65
CA ARG A 184 50.03 -4.76 -8.48
C ARG A 184 50.51 -5.31 -9.82
N VAL A 185 49.58 -5.66 -10.71
CA VAL A 185 49.93 -6.18 -12.05
C VAL A 185 50.68 -5.14 -12.87
N GLY A 186 50.25 -3.86 -12.84
CA GLY A 186 50.96 -2.77 -13.50
C GLY A 186 52.39 -2.60 -13.01
N LEU A 187 52.60 -2.61 -11.69
CA LEU A 187 53.93 -2.45 -11.08
C LEU A 187 54.87 -3.64 -11.38
N VAL A 188 54.31 -4.85 -11.50
CA VAL A 188 55.06 -6.05 -11.94
C VAL A 188 55.46 -5.97 -13.41
N VAL A 189 54.58 -5.45 -14.28
CA VAL A 189 54.89 -5.26 -15.71
C VAL A 189 55.93 -4.17 -15.91
N GLU A 190 55.83 -3.06 -15.16
CA GLU A 190 56.81 -1.97 -15.19
C GLU A 190 58.17 -2.43 -14.71
N SER A 191 58.25 -3.11 -13.57
CA SER A 191 59.52 -3.64 -13.04
C SER A 191 60.16 -4.66 -13.97
N ASN A 192 59.38 -5.57 -14.59
CA ASN A 192 59.90 -6.48 -15.60
C ASN A 192 60.41 -5.75 -16.85
N SER A 193 59.69 -4.71 -17.31
CA SER A 193 60.12 -3.88 -18.44
C SER A 193 61.44 -3.16 -18.13
N PHE A 194 61.55 -2.53 -16.96
CA PHE A 194 62.80 -1.90 -16.50
C PHE A 194 63.96 -2.90 -16.42
N PHE A 195 63.72 -4.11 -15.92
CA PHE A 195 64.75 -5.15 -15.84
C PHE A 195 65.23 -5.59 -17.23
N THR A 196 64.30 -5.78 -18.18
CA THR A 196 64.66 -6.16 -19.56
C THR A 196 65.44 -5.07 -20.28
N VAL A 197 65.07 -3.80 -20.13
CA VAL A 197 65.80 -2.65 -20.72
C VAL A 197 67.19 -2.49 -20.09
N LEU A 198 67.30 -2.68 -18.78
CA LEU A 198 68.57 -2.62 -18.07
C LEU A 198 69.53 -3.73 -18.50
N LEU A 199 69.03 -4.97 -18.62
CA LEU A 199 69.80 -6.11 -19.12
C LEU A 199 70.28 -5.88 -20.56
N PHE A 200 69.43 -5.32 -21.43
CA PHE A 200 69.80 -5.00 -22.81
C PHE A 200 70.89 -3.93 -22.90
N ARG A 201 70.85 -2.90 -22.04
CA ARG A 201 71.91 -1.88 -21.96
C ARG A 201 73.23 -2.43 -21.43
N LEU A 202 73.19 -3.32 -20.44
CA LEU A 202 74.39 -3.97 -19.89
C LEU A 202 75.05 -4.88 -20.93
N SER A 203 74.27 -5.58 -21.75
CA SER A 203 74.81 -6.43 -22.82
C SER A 203 75.46 -5.68 -23.99
N HIS A 204 75.22 -4.36 -24.14
CA HIS A 204 75.81 -3.54 -25.19
C HIS A 204 77.06 -2.77 -24.73
N PHE A 205 77.40 -2.83 -23.45
CA PHE A 205 78.53 -2.12 -22.84
C PHE A 205 79.73 -3.05 -22.50
N MET A 206 79.57 -4.36 -22.70
CA MET A 206 80.65 -5.36 -22.67
C MET A 206 81.03 -5.75 -24.09
#